data_AF-A0A3N1I9E1-F1
#
_entry.id   AF-A0A3N1I9E1-F1
#
_cell.length_a   1.000
_cell.length_b   1.000
_cell.length_c   1.000
_cell.angle_alpha   90.00
_cell.angle_beta   90.00
_cell.angle_gamma   90.00
#
_symmetry.space_group_name_H-M   'P 1'
#
loop_
_entity.id
_entity.type
_entity.pdbx_description
1 polymer ?
#
loop_
_entity_poly.entity_id
_entity_poly.type
_entity_poly.pdbx_seq_one_letter_code
_entity_poly.pdbx_strand_id
1 'polypeptide(L)'
;MTTQTTVQPTGASFVSMVENLVAGEHLEKNPWTPDAMWHNIANQTIDALVTRGELRRGEADIILGLTPLQDLPTELGCPDPSPIWRCIYTTHRLTAGSSFGETKSEIRNIMARRAVTTKQFSFMLGVIVDRDVRRPKARKEPGARRPPSLQRARNAFGDGGFLTEDVPGRQWLPVYDTVSNVLELALEGDRNARITLMIGGGFALMVDGYLTRDRESKVFEGSAPFRGSPPAILTDLASHNHGLYLLASAWRHWDATKPAHEYDIPAVNADGSLVITGDTRETRSPERLTEYRLYEIASPAKAMAGFLKQQEARKARNVAASPEDRDRDNRERLAQALEIAKDAASSLESSTVSPPPHPFGTHEEWERTRNTAHQVYEILVKAEPDPDEGFISSASPEQGEDPGYDDV
;
A
#
# COMPACT_ATOMS: atom_id res chain seq x y z
N MET A 1 35.99 -53.97 -14.92
CA MET A 1 35.24 -53.69 -13.67
C MET A 1 35.16 -52.18 -13.53
N THR A 2 34.01 -51.62 -13.88
CA THR A 2 33.73 -50.19 -13.72
C THR A 2 32.34 -50.12 -13.11
N THR A 3 32.30 -49.96 -11.80
CA THR A 3 31.09 -49.81 -11.00
C THR A 3 30.46 -48.46 -11.38
N GLN A 4 29.39 -48.49 -12.17
CA GLN A 4 28.49 -47.35 -12.30
C GLN A 4 27.72 -47.22 -11.00
N THR A 5 28.05 -46.19 -10.22
CA THR A 5 27.23 -45.74 -9.11
C THR A 5 25.94 -45.15 -9.69
N THR A 6 24.88 -45.94 -9.73
CA THR A 6 23.52 -45.44 -9.94
C THR A 6 23.16 -44.51 -8.78
N VAL A 7 23.19 -43.20 -9.04
CA VAL A 7 22.54 -42.22 -8.18
C VAL A 7 21.04 -42.46 -8.28
N GLN A 8 20.43 -43.00 -7.23
CA GLN A 8 18.97 -43.08 -7.14
C GLN A 8 18.39 -41.66 -7.17
N PRO A 9 17.35 -41.39 -7.95
CA PRO A 9 16.61 -40.14 -7.84
C PRO A 9 16.00 -40.12 -6.43
N THR A 10 16.39 -39.13 -5.63
CA THR A 10 15.78 -38.88 -4.33
C THR A 10 14.29 -38.70 -4.53
N GLY A 11 13.49 -39.66 -4.04
CA GLY A 11 12.04 -39.60 -4.09
C GLY A 11 11.53 -38.28 -3.51
N ALA A 12 10.53 -37.69 -4.16
CA ALA A 12 9.89 -36.47 -3.71
C ALA A 12 9.53 -36.59 -2.22
N SER A 13 10.00 -35.65 -1.40
CA SER A 13 9.72 -35.68 0.04
C SER A 13 8.21 -35.60 0.26
N PHE A 14 7.71 -36.22 1.33
CA PHE A 14 6.29 -36.15 1.70
C PHE A 14 5.79 -34.69 1.76
N VAL A 15 6.63 -33.77 2.25
CA VAL A 15 6.34 -32.33 2.26
C VAL A 15 6.12 -31.79 0.84
N SER A 16 7.00 -32.11 -0.11
CA SER A 16 6.82 -31.68 -1.51
C SER A 16 5.59 -32.32 -2.18
N MET A 17 5.23 -33.56 -1.82
CA MET A 17 4.01 -34.20 -2.32
C MET A 17 2.75 -33.50 -1.79
N VAL A 18 2.74 -33.15 -0.50
CA VAL A 18 1.63 -32.40 0.13
C VAL A 18 1.53 -30.99 -0.47
N GLU A 19 2.64 -30.29 -0.66
CA GLU A 19 2.68 -28.96 -1.28
C GLU A 19 2.18 -29.00 -2.73
N ASN A 20 2.56 -30.01 -3.51
CA ASN A 20 2.06 -30.20 -4.87
C ASN A 20 0.56 -30.56 -4.91
N LEU A 21 0.07 -31.36 -3.97
CA LEU A 21 -1.35 -31.69 -3.85
C LEU A 21 -2.18 -30.44 -3.53
N VAL A 22 -1.74 -29.65 -2.54
CA VAL A 22 -2.38 -28.38 -2.17
C VAL A 22 -2.33 -27.39 -3.33
N ALA A 23 -1.21 -27.32 -4.06
CA ALA A 23 -1.10 -26.49 -5.25
C ALA A 23 -2.12 -26.89 -6.35
N GLY A 24 -2.33 -28.19 -6.56
CA GLY A 24 -3.32 -28.73 -7.50
C GLY A 24 -4.77 -28.39 -7.11
N GLU A 25 -5.12 -28.53 -5.84
CA GLU A 25 -6.48 -28.23 -5.36
C GLU A 25 -6.87 -26.75 -5.57
N HIS A 26 -5.91 -25.86 -5.39
CA HIS A 26 -6.12 -24.42 -5.58
C HIS A 26 -6.06 -23.96 -7.05
N LEU A 27 -5.68 -24.83 -7.99
CA LEU A 27 -5.83 -24.57 -9.43
C LEU A 27 -7.24 -24.90 -9.92
N GLU A 28 -7.91 -25.88 -9.30
CA GLU A 28 -9.17 -26.43 -9.83
C GLU A 28 -10.42 -26.01 -9.05
N LYS A 29 -10.33 -25.74 -7.73
CA LYS A 29 -11.53 -25.55 -6.88
C LYS A 29 -11.58 -24.23 -6.13
N ASN A 30 -10.46 -23.81 -5.53
CA ASN A 30 -10.39 -22.60 -4.71
C ASN A 30 -9.15 -21.79 -5.09
N PRO A 31 -9.24 -20.74 -5.93
CA PRO A 31 -8.06 -19.97 -6.30
C PRO A 31 -7.36 -19.42 -5.06
N TRP A 32 -6.02 -19.51 -5.05
CA TRP A 32 -5.20 -18.94 -3.99
C TRP A 32 -5.57 -17.47 -3.77
N THR A 33 -5.65 -17.05 -2.50
CA THR A 33 -5.54 -15.61 -2.23
C THR A 33 -4.16 -15.14 -2.70
N PRO A 34 -4.02 -13.90 -3.22
CA PRO A 34 -2.74 -13.41 -3.68
C PRO A 34 -1.62 -13.57 -2.64
N ASP A 35 -1.94 -13.33 -1.36
CA ASP A 35 -1.00 -13.45 -0.24
C ASP A 35 -0.47 -14.88 -0.08
N ALA A 36 -1.37 -15.88 -0.13
CA ALA A 36 -0.99 -17.27 0.06
C ALA A 36 -0.20 -17.80 -1.16
N MET A 37 -0.56 -17.38 -2.38
CA MET A 37 0.19 -17.69 -3.59
C MET A 37 1.63 -17.17 -3.50
N TRP A 38 1.79 -15.90 -3.11
CA TRP A 38 3.12 -15.28 -2.99
C TRP A 38 3.93 -15.85 -1.83
N HIS A 39 3.30 -16.33 -0.76
CA HIS A 39 3.99 -17.08 0.30
C HIS A 39 4.55 -18.41 -0.20
N ASN A 40 3.79 -19.15 -1.01
CA ASN A 40 4.25 -20.40 -1.60
C ASN A 40 5.41 -20.15 -2.59
N ILE A 41 5.27 -19.16 -3.47
CA ILE A 41 6.33 -18.74 -4.40
C ILE A 41 7.60 -18.35 -3.63
N ALA A 42 7.45 -17.60 -2.52
CA ALA A 42 8.57 -17.22 -1.67
C ALA A 42 9.32 -18.45 -1.13
N ASN A 43 8.62 -19.41 -0.51
CA ASN A 43 9.23 -20.61 0.04
C ASN A 43 10.01 -21.41 -1.03
N GLN A 44 9.37 -21.66 -2.17
CA GLN A 44 10.02 -22.36 -3.29
C GLN A 44 11.23 -21.60 -3.83
N THR A 45 11.16 -20.26 -3.89
CA THR A 45 12.27 -19.41 -4.31
C THR A 45 13.46 -19.56 -3.36
N ILE A 46 13.22 -19.52 -2.05
CA ILE A 46 14.28 -19.66 -1.05
C ILE A 46 14.91 -21.06 -1.11
N ASP A 47 14.12 -22.13 -1.23
CA ASP A 47 14.65 -23.48 -1.34
C ASP A 47 15.45 -23.69 -2.65
N ALA A 48 15.03 -23.08 -3.76
CA ALA A 48 15.78 -23.10 -5.01
C ALA A 48 17.13 -22.38 -4.89
N LEU A 49 17.18 -21.23 -4.20
CA LEU A 49 18.42 -20.50 -3.93
C LEU A 49 19.38 -21.32 -3.04
N VAL A 50 18.85 -22.05 -2.04
CA VAL A 50 19.67 -22.98 -1.24
C VAL A 50 20.23 -24.11 -2.09
N THR A 51 19.40 -24.70 -2.95
CA THR A 51 19.81 -25.81 -3.83
C THR A 51 20.92 -25.40 -4.81
N ARG A 52 20.92 -24.14 -5.25
CA ARG A 52 21.96 -23.58 -6.13
C ARG A 52 23.21 -23.10 -5.41
N GLY A 53 23.20 -23.07 -4.07
CA GLY A 53 24.30 -22.58 -3.27
C GLY A 53 24.37 -21.06 -3.13
N GLU A 54 23.35 -20.32 -3.57
CA GLU A 54 23.28 -18.85 -3.42
C GLU A 54 22.90 -18.42 -1.99
N LEU A 55 22.19 -19.30 -1.27
CA LEU A 55 21.88 -19.16 0.15
C LEU A 55 22.38 -20.38 0.92
N ARG A 56 22.92 -20.15 2.12
CA ARG A 56 23.15 -21.26 3.08
C ARG A 56 21.83 -21.60 3.77
N ARG A 57 21.67 -22.86 4.23
CA ARG A 57 20.43 -23.29 4.91
C ARG A 57 20.08 -22.43 6.14
N GLY A 58 21.07 -22.07 6.97
CA GLY A 58 20.84 -21.17 8.12
C GLY A 58 20.34 -19.78 7.71
N GLU A 59 20.78 -19.24 6.56
CA GLU A 59 20.30 -17.96 6.03
C GLU A 59 18.84 -18.07 5.59
N ALA A 60 18.50 -19.17 4.91
CA ALA A 60 17.13 -19.48 4.53
C ALA A 60 16.22 -19.66 5.75
N ASP A 61 16.69 -20.29 6.82
CA ASP A 61 15.91 -20.48 8.04
C ASP A 61 15.61 -19.16 8.75
N ILE A 62 16.54 -18.19 8.73
CA ILE A 62 16.29 -16.82 9.22
C ILE A 62 15.24 -16.11 8.34
N ILE A 63 15.41 -16.17 7.01
CA ILE A 63 14.51 -15.53 6.04
C ILE A 63 13.08 -16.07 6.15
N LEU A 64 12.94 -17.39 6.22
CA LEU A 64 11.66 -18.07 6.33
C LEU A 64 11.06 -17.98 7.73
N GLY A 65 11.77 -17.41 8.71
CA GLY A 65 11.33 -17.30 10.10
C GLY A 65 11.17 -18.64 10.80
N LEU A 66 12.06 -19.59 10.47
CA LEU A 66 12.25 -20.85 11.19
C LEU A 66 13.23 -20.66 12.36
N THR A 67 14.20 -19.78 12.22
CA THR A 67 15.01 -19.30 13.36
C THR A 67 14.11 -18.48 14.29
N PRO A 68 14.03 -18.78 15.60
CA PRO A 68 13.31 -17.94 16.56
C PRO A 68 13.85 -16.50 16.62
N LEU A 69 12.99 -15.53 16.96
CA LEU A 69 13.41 -14.13 17.10
C LEU A 69 14.49 -13.96 18.18
N GLN A 70 14.39 -14.75 19.25
CA GLN A 70 15.30 -14.73 20.40
C GLN A 70 16.75 -15.06 20.03
N ASP A 71 16.94 -15.81 18.95
CA ASP A 71 18.26 -16.27 18.50
C ASP A 71 18.92 -15.30 17.52
N LEU A 72 18.17 -14.33 16.97
CA LEU A 72 18.69 -13.36 16.00
C LEU A 72 19.88 -12.54 16.51
N PRO A 73 19.93 -12.07 17.77
CA PRO A 73 21.11 -11.36 18.27
C PRO A 73 22.39 -12.18 18.14
N THR A 74 22.33 -13.48 18.41
CA THR A 74 23.47 -14.39 18.30
C THR A 74 23.82 -14.67 16.83
N GLU A 75 22.82 -14.94 15.99
CA GLU A 75 23.02 -15.34 14.59
C GLU A 75 23.43 -14.18 13.67
N LEU A 76 22.92 -12.96 13.94
CA LEU A 76 23.14 -11.77 13.11
C LEU A 76 24.07 -10.74 13.74
N GLY A 77 24.31 -10.82 15.05
CA GLY A 77 24.99 -9.75 15.80
C GLY A 77 24.11 -8.51 16.02
N CYS A 78 22.78 -8.63 15.93
CA CYS A 78 21.85 -7.52 16.16
C CYS A 78 21.63 -7.25 17.66
N PRO A 79 21.26 -6.02 18.07
CA PRO A 79 21.18 -5.64 19.48
C PRO A 79 20.01 -6.27 20.24
N ASP A 80 18.94 -6.68 19.55
CA ASP A 80 17.69 -7.13 20.18
C ASP A 80 16.95 -8.14 19.28
N PRO A 81 15.99 -8.92 19.82
CA PRO A 81 15.22 -9.91 19.08
C PRO A 81 14.02 -9.31 18.31
N SER A 82 14.17 -8.14 17.68
CA SER A 82 13.10 -7.49 16.92
C SER A 82 12.87 -8.14 15.54
N PRO A 83 11.60 -8.27 15.09
CA PRO A 83 11.31 -8.68 13.73
C PRO A 83 11.80 -7.68 12.67
N ILE A 84 12.09 -6.43 13.05
CA ILE A 84 12.71 -5.45 12.14
C ILE A 84 14.10 -5.93 11.70
N TRP A 85 14.89 -6.54 12.59
CA TRP A 85 16.22 -7.05 12.23
C TRP A 85 16.15 -8.18 11.21
N ARG A 86 15.17 -9.07 11.34
CA ARG A 86 14.87 -10.08 10.32
C ARG A 86 14.47 -9.42 9.01
N CYS A 87 13.60 -8.42 9.03
CA CYS A 87 13.19 -7.68 7.84
C CYS A 87 14.41 -7.07 7.11
N ILE A 88 15.30 -6.42 7.84
CA ILE A 88 16.54 -5.82 7.30
C ILE A 88 17.45 -6.89 6.70
N TYR A 89 17.69 -7.98 7.44
CA TYR A 89 18.51 -9.10 6.96
C TYR A 89 17.94 -9.74 5.70
N THR A 90 16.65 -10.09 5.71
CA THR A 90 15.94 -10.69 4.57
C THR A 90 16.00 -9.77 3.36
N THR A 91 15.79 -8.46 3.56
CA THR A 91 15.90 -7.48 2.48
C THR A 91 17.30 -7.47 1.91
N HIS A 92 18.32 -7.33 2.75
CA HIS A 92 19.73 -7.35 2.31
C HIS A 92 20.05 -8.62 1.51
N ARG A 93 19.78 -9.80 2.08
CA ARG A 93 20.17 -11.07 1.43
C ARG A 93 19.48 -11.31 0.09
N LEU A 94 18.26 -10.81 -0.10
CA LEU A 94 17.50 -11.01 -1.33
C LEU A 94 17.63 -9.87 -2.35
N THR A 95 18.23 -8.74 -1.97
CA THR A 95 18.27 -7.54 -2.83
C THR A 95 19.65 -6.95 -3.06
N ALA A 96 20.65 -7.27 -2.23
CA ALA A 96 21.98 -6.71 -2.39
C ALA A 96 22.72 -7.36 -3.58
N GLY A 97 23.31 -6.53 -4.43
CA GLY A 97 24.18 -7.00 -5.51
C GLY A 97 23.53 -7.99 -6.48
N SER A 98 24.24 -9.07 -6.81
CA SER A 98 23.76 -10.10 -7.76
C SER A 98 22.55 -10.88 -7.24
N SER A 99 22.39 -10.98 -5.92
CA SER A 99 21.31 -11.73 -5.28
C SER A 99 19.92 -11.24 -5.69
N PHE A 100 19.77 -9.95 -6.04
CA PHE A 100 18.50 -9.44 -6.58
C PHE A 100 18.14 -10.07 -7.93
N GLY A 101 19.13 -10.19 -8.82
CA GLY A 101 18.96 -10.81 -10.13
C GLY A 101 18.70 -12.31 -10.03
N GLU A 102 19.45 -13.00 -9.18
CA GLU A 102 19.30 -14.43 -8.88
C GLU A 102 17.91 -14.73 -8.30
N THR A 103 17.50 -14.01 -7.26
CA THR A 103 16.18 -14.19 -6.63
C THR A 103 15.05 -13.92 -7.62
N LYS A 104 15.13 -12.84 -8.42
CA LYS A 104 14.12 -12.56 -9.46
C LYS A 104 14.11 -13.62 -10.56
N SER A 105 15.26 -14.19 -10.88
CA SER A 105 15.34 -15.30 -11.84
C SER A 105 14.60 -16.54 -11.34
N GLU A 106 14.73 -16.87 -10.06
CA GLU A 106 14.00 -18.00 -9.47
C GLU A 106 12.50 -17.78 -9.41
N ILE A 107 12.05 -16.59 -8.97
CA ILE A 107 10.62 -16.24 -8.99
C ILE A 107 10.07 -16.37 -10.41
N ARG A 108 10.82 -15.89 -11.41
CA ARG A 108 10.44 -15.96 -12.83
C ARG A 108 10.29 -17.41 -13.29
N ASN A 109 11.22 -18.28 -12.91
CA ASN A 109 11.20 -19.71 -13.25
C ASN A 109 9.98 -20.40 -12.62
N ILE A 110 9.73 -20.17 -11.32
CA ILE A 110 8.60 -20.74 -10.58
C ILE A 110 7.25 -20.28 -11.14
N MET A 111 7.13 -18.98 -11.44
CA MET A 111 5.90 -18.42 -12.01
C MET A 111 5.69 -18.73 -13.49
N ALA A 112 6.68 -19.34 -14.17
CA ALA A 112 6.72 -19.53 -15.62
C ALA A 112 6.42 -18.23 -16.41
N ARG A 113 6.95 -17.08 -15.95
CA ARG A 113 6.74 -15.76 -16.58
C ARG A 113 7.97 -15.28 -17.32
N ARG A 114 7.80 -14.32 -18.24
CA ARG A 114 8.93 -13.68 -18.94
C ARG A 114 9.74 -12.77 -18.01
N ALA A 115 9.09 -12.08 -17.08
CA ALA A 115 9.73 -11.11 -16.20
C ALA A 115 8.97 -10.98 -14.87
N VAL A 116 9.70 -10.52 -13.84
CA VAL A 116 9.17 -10.16 -12.53
C VAL A 116 9.45 -8.68 -12.28
N THR A 117 8.41 -7.91 -12.00
CA THR A 117 8.53 -6.48 -11.69
C THR A 117 9.05 -6.28 -10.26
N THR A 118 9.64 -5.12 -9.97
CA THR A 118 10.07 -4.77 -8.60
C THR A 118 8.89 -4.72 -7.64
N LYS A 119 7.70 -4.31 -8.10
CA LYS A 119 6.46 -4.32 -7.29
C LYS A 119 6.04 -5.74 -6.89
N GLN A 120 6.10 -6.69 -7.81
CA GLN A 120 5.82 -8.11 -7.53
C GLN A 120 6.83 -8.70 -6.56
N PHE A 121 8.13 -8.43 -6.78
CA PHE A 121 9.18 -8.83 -5.86
C PHE A 121 8.97 -8.22 -4.46
N SER A 122 8.64 -6.93 -4.39
CA SER A 122 8.37 -6.23 -3.12
C SER A 122 7.16 -6.81 -2.40
N PHE A 123 6.10 -7.18 -3.14
CA PHE A 123 4.94 -7.86 -2.57
C PHE A 123 5.33 -9.19 -1.92
N MET A 124 6.09 -10.02 -2.64
CA MET A 124 6.64 -11.27 -2.10
C MET A 124 7.46 -11.01 -0.84
N LEU A 125 8.36 -10.02 -0.88
CA LEU A 125 9.18 -9.63 0.27
C LEU A 125 8.31 -9.26 1.47
N GLY A 126 7.27 -8.44 1.26
CA GLY A 126 6.30 -8.07 2.29
C GLY A 126 5.63 -9.27 2.96
N VAL A 127 5.25 -10.28 2.18
CA VAL A 127 4.66 -11.52 2.71
C VAL A 127 5.67 -12.32 3.54
N ILE A 128 6.96 -12.29 3.22
CA ILE A 128 8.01 -12.94 4.02
C ILE A 128 8.23 -12.18 5.33
N VAL A 129 8.48 -10.86 5.24
CA VAL A 129 8.88 -10.05 6.40
C VAL A 129 7.75 -9.76 7.37
N ASP A 130 6.48 -9.87 6.95
CA ASP A 130 5.33 -9.68 7.85
C ASP A 130 5.04 -10.88 8.76
N ARG A 131 5.72 -12.02 8.56
CA ARG A 131 5.45 -13.32 9.22
C ARG A 131 5.31 -13.20 10.74
N ASP A 132 6.26 -12.54 11.38
CA ASP A 132 6.34 -12.42 12.84
C ASP A 132 5.26 -11.53 13.44
N VAL A 133 4.59 -10.72 12.61
CA VAL A 133 3.59 -9.74 13.05
C VAL A 133 2.19 -10.00 12.48
N ARG A 134 2.00 -11.08 11.69
CA ARG A 134 0.69 -11.38 11.07
C ARG A 134 -0.45 -11.41 12.07
N ARG A 135 -0.30 -12.18 13.16
CA ARG A 135 -1.36 -12.35 14.16
C ARG A 135 -1.76 -11.02 14.83
N PRO A 136 -0.83 -10.23 15.40
CA PRO A 136 -1.19 -8.97 16.02
C PRO A 136 -1.72 -7.94 15.02
N LYS A 137 -1.15 -7.86 13.81
CA LYS A 137 -1.47 -6.82 12.80
C LYS A 137 -2.66 -7.17 11.90
N ALA A 138 -3.12 -8.42 11.90
CA ALA A 138 -4.34 -8.84 11.22
C ALA A 138 -5.63 -8.48 12.00
N ARG A 139 -5.51 -8.10 13.28
CA ARG A 139 -6.65 -7.71 14.11
C ARG A 139 -7.31 -6.45 13.55
N LYS A 140 -8.62 -6.52 13.32
CA LYS A 140 -9.43 -5.40 12.86
C LYS A 140 -9.94 -4.61 14.07
N GLU A 141 -9.89 -3.29 13.96
CA GLU A 141 -10.48 -2.38 14.94
C GLU A 141 -12.01 -2.57 15.02
N PRO A 142 -12.58 -2.66 16.24
CA PRO A 142 -14.03 -2.65 16.41
C PRO A 142 -14.64 -1.40 15.76
N GLY A 143 -15.65 -1.60 14.90
CA GLY A 143 -16.33 -0.49 14.20
C GLY A 143 -15.56 0.13 13.03
N ALA A 144 -14.30 -0.26 12.77
CA ALA A 144 -13.57 0.30 11.64
C ALA A 144 -14.10 -0.25 10.30
N ARG A 145 -14.41 0.67 9.39
CA ARG A 145 -14.67 0.34 7.97
C ARG A 145 -13.39 0.03 7.19
N ARG A 146 -12.24 0.46 7.72
CA ARG A 146 -10.93 0.30 7.09
C ARG A 146 -10.44 -1.16 7.22
N PRO A 147 -9.65 -1.64 6.24
CA PRO A 147 -9.03 -2.95 6.34
C PRO A 147 -7.97 -2.98 7.47
N PRO A 148 -7.65 -4.17 8.02
CA PRO A 148 -6.59 -4.35 9.01
C PRO A 148 -5.26 -3.74 8.56
N SER A 149 -4.41 -3.37 9.51
CA SER A 149 -3.12 -2.72 9.20
C SER A 149 -2.23 -3.64 8.36
N LEU A 150 -2.23 -4.95 8.61
CA LEU A 150 -1.52 -5.94 7.78
C LEU A 150 -1.91 -5.89 6.30
N GLN A 151 -3.20 -5.79 5.99
CA GLN A 151 -3.67 -5.70 4.60
C GLN A 151 -3.21 -4.37 3.95
N ARG A 152 -3.18 -3.28 4.72
CA ARG A 152 -2.66 -1.99 4.25
C ARG A 152 -1.15 -2.05 4.00
N ALA A 153 -0.42 -2.76 4.85
CA ALA A 153 1.01 -3.02 4.70
C ALA A 153 1.32 -3.81 3.42
N ARG A 154 0.64 -4.94 3.20
CA ARG A 154 0.79 -5.75 1.96
C ARG A 154 0.49 -4.95 0.70
N ASN A 155 -0.51 -4.09 0.76
CA ASN A 155 -0.80 -3.14 -0.31
C ASN A 155 0.36 -2.16 -0.55
N ALA A 156 0.98 -1.62 0.50
CA ALA A 156 2.15 -0.75 0.39
C ALA A 156 3.37 -1.50 -0.18
N PHE A 157 3.60 -2.74 0.25
CA PHE A 157 4.60 -3.63 -0.34
C PHE A 157 4.34 -3.90 -1.82
N GLY A 158 3.08 -4.12 -2.21
CA GLY A 158 2.67 -4.25 -3.62
C GLY A 158 2.88 -2.99 -4.46
N ASP A 159 3.12 -1.85 -3.82
CA ASP A 159 3.47 -0.58 -4.47
C ASP A 159 4.96 -0.22 -4.35
N GLY A 160 5.80 -1.22 -4.05
CA GLY A 160 7.25 -1.12 -4.00
C GLY A 160 7.85 -1.12 -2.59
N GLY A 161 7.03 -0.98 -1.54
CA GLY A 161 7.48 -1.11 -0.16
C GLY A 161 8.64 -0.17 0.19
N PHE A 162 9.69 -0.72 0.81
CA PHE A 162 10.93 -0.01 1.12
C PHE A 162 12.04 -0.19 0.06
N LEU A 163 11.72 -0.69 -1.14
CA LEU A 163 12.69 -0.87 -2.23
C LEU A 163 12.90 0.46 -2.99
N THR A 164 13.60 1.39 -2.34
CA THR A 164 14.09 2.63 -2.97
C THR A 164 15.20 2.33 -3.97
N GLU A 165 15.67 3.33 -4.73
CA GLU A 165 16.71 3.14 -5.76
C GLU A 165 18.06 2.62 -5.22
N ASP A 166 18.30 2.81 -3.92
CA ASP A 166 19.54 2.45 -3.24
C ASP A 166 19.63 0.98 -2.81
N VAL A 167 18.53 0.23 -2.91
CA VAL A 167 18.41 -1.14 -2.37
C VAL A 167 18.53 -2.22 -3.46
N PRO A 168 17.65 -2.30 -4.48
CA PRO A 168 17.60 -3.43 -5.39
C PRO A 168 18.80 -3.44 -6.34
N GLY A 169 19.59 -4.51 -6.26
CA GLY A 169 20.76 -4.73 -7.11
C GLY A 169 21.96 -3.86 -6.77
N ARG A 170 21.87 -3.02 -5.74
CA ARG A 170 22.98 -2.19 -5.24
C ARG A 170 23.69 -2.92 -4.12
N GLN A 171 24.99 -2.68 -3.99
CA GLN A 171 25.75 -3.18 -2.84
C GLN A 171 25.47 -2.27 -1.64
N TRP A 172 25.10 -2.87 -0.52
CA TRP A 172 24.93 -2.22 0.78
C TRP A 172 25.05 -3.28 1.87
N LEU A 173 25.40 -2.89 3.09
CA LEU A 173 25.53 -3.79 4.22
C LEU A 173 24.65 -3.29 5.37
N PRO A 174 23.87 -4.15 6.06
CA PRO A 174 23.15 -3.77 7.26
C PRO A 174 24.10 -3.30 8.37
N VAL A 175 23.71 -2.25 9.09
CA VAL A 175 24.38 -1.81 10.30
C VAL A 175 23.64 -2.38 11.51
N TYR A 176 24.16 -3.48 12.07
CA TYR A 176 23.60 -4.13 13.24
C TYR A 176 24.06 -3.43 14.53
N ASP A 177 23.33 -2.40 14.94
CA ASP A 177 23.58 -1.65 16.17
C ASP A 177 22.27 -1.08 16.71
N THR A 178 22.28 -0.49 17.91
CA THR A 178 21.13 0.21 18.49
C THR A 178 20.59 1.27 17.54
N VAL A 179 19.28 1.52 17.57
CA VAL A 179 18.63 2.52 16.69
C VAL A 179 19.25 3.91 16.85
N SER A 180 19.75 4.24 18.05
CA SER A 180 20.47 5.49 18.30
C SER A 180 21.79 5.58 17.54
N ASN A 181 22.62 4.55 17.60
CA ASN A 181 23.89 4.53 16.87
C ASN A 181 23.66 4.51 15.36
N VAL A 182 22.69 3.74 14.88
CA VAL A 182 22.32 3.72 13.45
C VAL A 182 21.85 5.11 12.99
N LEU A 183 21.08 5.81 13.81
CA LEU A 183 20.67 7.20 13.53
C LEU A 183 21.87 8.15 13.50
N GLU A 184 22.77 8.08 14.47
CA GLU A 184 23.98 8.94 14.53
C GLU A 184 24.84 8.75 13.29
N LEU A 185 25.16 7.51 12.93
CA LEU A 185 25.90 7.18 11.71
C LEU A 185 25.19 7.68 10.44
N ALA A 186 23.86 7.55 10.38
CA ALA A 186 23.07 8.02 9.25
C ALA A 186 23.12 9.55 9.11
N LEU A 187 23.09 10.29 10.24
CA LEU A 187 23.21 11.75 10.29
C LEU A 187 24.63 12.22 9.92
N GLU A 188 25.65 11.43 10.24
CA GLU A 188 27.05 11.64 9.82
C GLU A 188 27.28 11.31 8.34
N GLY A 189 26.28 10.75 7.67
CA GLY A 189 26.29 10.51 6.22
C GLY A 189 26.65 9.08 5.81
N ASP A 190 26.72 8.13 6.75
CA ASP A 190 26.90 6.71 6.43
C ASP A 190 25.71 6.20 5.59
N ARG A 191 26.01 5.74 4.37
CA ARG A 191 24.99 5.24 3.43
C ARG A 191 24.32 3.96 3.91
N ASN A 192 25.07 3.04 4.51
CA ASN A 192 24.56 1.76 4.99
C ASN A 192 23.64 1.97 6.20
N ALA A 193 24.01 2.88 7.11
CA ALA A 193 23.18 3.25 8.25
C ALA A 193 21.87 3.91 7.79
N ARG A 194 21.92 4.82 6.80
CA ARG A 194 20.71 5.40 6.18
C ARG A 194 19.77 4.35 5.59
N ILE A 195 20.31 3.40 4.80
CA ILE A 195 19.50 2.31 4.21
C ILE A 195 18.91 1.41 5.29
N THR A 196 19.70 1.07 6.31
CA THR A 196 19.26 0.27 7.45
C THR A 196 18.09 0.95 8.18
N LEU A 197 18.22 2.24 8.48
CA LEU A 197 17.19 3.03 9.15
C LEU A 197 15.93 3.20 8.29
N MET A 198 16.10 3.41 6.99
CA MET A 198 15.02 3.53 6.02
C MET A 198 14.20 2.24 5.92
N ILE A 199 14.86 1.07 5.87
CA ILE A 199 14.16 -0.22 5.84
C ILE A 199 13.45 -0.47 7.18
N GLY A 200 14.14 -0.28 8.31
CA GLY A 200 13.56 -0.54 9.63
C GLY A 200 12.40 0.38 9.99
N GLY A 201 12.60 1.69 9.88
CA GLY A 201 11.56 2.69 10.10
C GLY A 201 10.44 2.61 9.07
N GLY A 202 10.77 2.36 7.80
CA GLY A 202 9.79 2.18 6.73
C GLY A 202 8.91 0.95 6.94
N PHE A 203 9.48 -0.17 7.40
CA PHE A 203 8.72 -1.36 7.77
C PHE A 203 7.72 -1.06 8.88
N ALA A 204 8.15 -0.41 9.97
CA ALA A 204 7.27 0.00 11.07
C ALA A 204 6.11 0.87 10.58
N LEU A 205 6.40 1.91 9.79
CA LEU A 205 5.39 2.82 9.23
C LEU A 205 4.40 2.09 8.31
N MET A 206 4.84 1.16 7.49
CA MET A 206 3.97 0.41 6.59
C MET A 206 3.09 -0.59 7.33
N VAL A 207 3.66 -1.35 8.28
CA VAL A 207 2.95 -2.40 9.02
C VAL A 207 1.82 -1.83 9.88
N ASP A 208 2.00 -0.62 10.41
CA ASP A 208 0.95 0.08 11.16
C ASP A 208 0.03 0.93 10.26
N GLY A 209 0.35 1.05 8.97
CA GLY A 209 -0.47 1.73 7.99
C GLY A 209 -0.40 3.26 8.07
N TYR A 210 0.71 3.81 8.57
CA TYR A 210 1.07 5.23 8.43
C TYR A 210 1.58 5.51 7.01
N LEU A 211 2.37 4.59 6.45
CA LEU A 211 2.83 4.64 5.06
C LEU A 211 2.04 3.62 4.23
N THR A 212 1.11 4.11 3.39
CA THR A 212 0.20 3.25 2.62
C THR A 212 0.47 3.32 1.10
N ARG A 213 -0.10 2.43 0.30
CA ARG A 213 0.03 2.43 -1.18
C ARG A 213 -0.50 3.71 -1.83
N ASP A 214 0.10 4.21 -2.90
CA ASP A 214 -0.43 5.36 -3.62
C ASP A 214 -1.80 5.05 -4.26
N ARG A 215 -2.74 6.00 -4.16
CA ARG A 215 -4.10 5.93 -4.76
C ARG A 215 -4.58 7.35 -5.00
N GLU A 216 -5.44 7.54 -6.00
CA GLU A 216 -6.02 8.86 -6.30
C GLU A 216 -6.81 9.44 -5.12
N SER A 217 -7.51 8.59 -4.37
CA SER A 217 -8.27 8.98 -3.17
C SER A 217 -7.42 9.47 -2.00
N LYS A 218 -6.09 9.52 -2.12
CA LYS A 218 -5.20 9.98 -1.04
C LYS A 218 -5.11 11.49 -0.91
N VAL A 219 -5.36 12.22 -1.99
CA VAL A 219 -5.32 13.68 -1.99
C VAL A 219 -6.70 14.18 -1.60
N PHE A 220 -6.96 14.19 -0.29
CA PHE A 220 -8.18 14.68 0.31
C PHE A 220 -7.85 15.53 1.55
N GLU A 221 -8.80 16.36 1.95
CA GLU A 221 -8.63 17.24 3.11
C GLU A 221 -8.43 16.39 4.39
N GLY A 222 -7.30 16.58 5.07
CA GLY A 222 -6.94 15.82 6.26
C GLY A 222 -6.25 14.45 6.02
N SER A 223 -5.91 14.09 4.78
CA SER A 223 -5.11 12.91 4.44
C SER A 223 -3.72 13.30 3.89
N ALA A 224 -3.18 12.63 2.86
CA ALA A 224 -1.88 12.97 2.31
C ALA A 224 -1.95 14.28 1.47
N PRO A 225 -1.05 15.26 1.68
CA PRO A 225 -1.05 16.52 0.94
C PRO A 225 -0.66 16.35 -0.53
N PHE A 226 0.11 15.31 -0.87
CA PHE A 226 0.50 14.98 -2.24
C PHE A 226 0.56 13.46 -2.44
N ARG A 227 0.66 13.02 -3.71
CA ARG A 227 0.80 11.60 -4.07
C ARG A 227 2.25 11.16 -4.01
N GLY A 228 2.48 9.99 -3.44
CA GLY A 228 3.79 9.34 -3.43
C GLY A 228 3.66 7.86 -3.14
N SER A 229 4.39 7.05 -3.90
CA SER A 229 4.54 5.62 -3.58
C SER A 229 5.43 5.47 -2.34
N PRO A 230 5.33 4.34 -1.60
CA PRO A 230 6.17 4.10 -0.44
C PRO A 230 7.68 4.28 -0.69
N PRO A 231 8.27 3.79 -1.81
CA PRO A 231 9.68 4.06 -2.09
C PRO A 231 10.01 5.55 -2.27
N ALA A 232 9.13 6.33 -2.90
CA ALA A 232 9.38 7.76 -3.12
C ALA A 232 9.38 8.53 -1.79
N ILE A 233 8.39 8.25 -0.93
CA ILE A 233 8.30 8.88 0.40
C ILE A 233 9.48 8.47 1.29
N LEU A 234 9.91 7.21 1.25
CA LEU A 234 11.06 6.75 2.02
C LEU A 234 12.38 7.34 1.51
N THR A 235 12.51 7.55 0.20
CA THR A 235 13.67 8.25 -0.40
C THR A 235 13.73 9.69 0.10
N ASP A 236 12.60 10.41 0.04
CA ASP A 236 12.49 11.78 0.54
C ASP A 236 12.82 11.86 2.05
N LEU A 237 12.32 10.92 2.87
CA LEU A 237 12.64 10.84 4.30
C LEU A 237 14.11 10.52 4.58
N ALA A 238 14.70 9.56 3.87
CA ALA A 238 16.09 9.15 4.09
C ALA A 238 17.11 10.20 3.63
N SER A 239 16.69 11.16 2.80
CA SER A 239 17.57 12.20 2.24
C SER A 239 17.78 13.42 3.16
N HIS A 240 17.06 13.53 4.28
CA HIS A 240 17.16 14.68 5.19
C HIS A 240 17.17 14.28 6.67
N ASN A 241 17.85 15.06 7.52
CA ASN A 241 18.00 14.76 8.96
C ASN A 241 16.66 14.59 9.69
N HIS A 242 15.68 15.46 9.43
CA HIS A 242 14.35 15.39 10.05
C HIS A 242 13.59 14.12 9.66
N GLY A 243 13.76 13.63 8.42
CA GLY A 243 13.19 12.35 8.00
C GLY A 243 13.89 11.16 8.65
N LEU A 244 15.22 11.21 8.84
CA LEU A 244 15.96 10.20 9.60
C LEU A 244 15.49 10.13 11.06
N TYR A 245 15.27 11.28 11.72
CA TYR A 245 14.70 11.31 13.07
C TYR A 245 13.31 10.66 13.13
N LEU A 246 12.46 10.90 12.13
CA LEU A 246 11.15 10.27 12.05
C LEU A 246 11.25 8.75 11.87
N LEU A 247 12.14 8.27 11.00
CA LEU A 247 12.36 6.84 10.77
C LEU A 247 12.87 6.15 12.04
N ALA A 248 13.81 6.78 12.76
CA ALA A 248 14.29 6.29 14.05
C ALA A 248 13.18 6.30 15.12
N SER A 249 12.36 7.35 15.18
CA SER A 249 11.23 7.43 16.10
C SER A 249 10.21 6.33 15.82
N ALA A 250 9.87 6.12 14.54
CA ALA A 250 8.96 5.06 14.11
C ALA A 250 9.48 3.68 14.51
N TRP A 251 10.77 3.39 14.29
CA TRP A 251 11.36 2.13 14.73
C TRP A 251 11.27 1.96 16.26
N ARG A 252 11.72 2.95 17.04
CA ARG A 252 11.78 2.86 18.52
C ARG A 252 10.42 2.64 19.18
N HIS A 253 9.37 3.26 18.66
CA HIS A 253 8.04 3.24 19.28
C HIS A 253 7.11 2.18 18.67
N TRP A 254 7.56 1.44 17.67
CA TRP A 254 6.76 0.42 17.04
C TRP A 254 6.69 -0.85 17.90
N ASP A 255 5.47 -1.33 18.15
CA ASP A 255 5.22 -2.53 18.95
C ASP A 255 4.72 -3.66 18.05
N ALA A 256 5.58 -4.66 17.85
CA ALA A 256 5.28 -5.84 17.04
C ALA A 256 4.10 -6.65 17.59
N THR A 257 3.83 -6.59 18.90
CA THR A 257 2.87 -7.46 19.60
C THR A 257 1.46 -6.88 19.66
N LYS A 258 1.32 -5.57 19.40
CA LYS A 258 0.06 -4.85 19.47
C LYS A 258 -0.52 -4.50 18.10
N PRO A 259 -1.84 -4.43 17.94
CA PRO A 259 -2.48 -3.78 16.80
C PRO A 259 -2.12 -2.29 16.73
N ALA A 260 -2.15 -1.72 15.52
CA ALA A 260 -1.72 -0.35 15.22
C ALA A 260 -2.53 0.80 15.88
N HIS A 261 -3.63 0.48 16.57
CA HIS A 261 -4.48 1.46 17.29
C HIS A 261 -4.37 1.36 18.81
N GLU A 262 -3.66 0.35 19.33
CA GLU A 262 -3.46 0.18 20.77
C GLU A 262 -2.20 0.92 21.27
N TYR A 263 -1.49 1.61 20.38
CA TYR A 263 -0.36 2.47 20.68
C TYR A 263 -0.15 3.49 19.56
N ASP A 264 0.67 4.50 19.83
CA ASP A 264 0.95 5.58 18.89
C ASP A 264 2.45 5.67 18.60
N ILE A 265 2.78 5.91 17.33
CA ILE A 265 4.10 6.40 16.92
C ILE A 265 4.07 7.92 17.07
N PRO A 266 4.95 8.54 17.87
CA PRO A 266 4.89 9.97 18.11
C PRO A 266 5.39 10.77 16.89
N ALA A 267 4.76 11.91 16.66
CA ALA A 267 5.25 12.92 15.73
C ALA A 267 6.56 13.54 16.27
N VAL A 268 7.42 13.93 15.34
CA VAL A 268 8.71 14.57 15.67
C VAL A 268 8.85 15.93 15.00
N ASN A 269 9.60 16.81 15.65
CA ASN A 269 10.09 18.06 15.12
C ASN A 269 11.31 17.82 14.23
N ALA A 270 11.76 18.88 13.54
CA ALA A 270 12.91 18.82 12.65
C ALA A 270 14.23 18.48 13.36
N ASP A 271 14.33 18.78 14.65
CA ASP A 271 15.45 18.47 15.54
C ASP A 271 15.37 17.07 16.18
N GLY A 272 14.32 16.30 15.86
CA GLY A 272 14.08 14.98 16.41
C GLY A 272 13.41 14.96 17.78
N SER A 273 13.11 16.13 18.37
CA SER A 273 12.31 16.19 19.60
C SER A 273 10.86 15.75 19.33
N LEU A 274 10.23 15.12 20.32
CA LEU A 274 8.83 14.72 20.22
C LEU A 274 7.94 15.96 20.23
N VAL A 275 6.91 15.98 19.38
CA VAL A 275 5.88 17.01 19.46
C VAL A 275 4.99 16.69 20.66
N ILE A 276 4.88 17.61 21.61
CA ILE A 276 4.07 17.43 22.83
C ILE A 276 2.81 18.28 22.71
N THR A 277 1.66 17.67 22.95
CA THR A 277 0.35 18.34 23.03
C THR A 277 -0.14 18.36 24.48
N GLY A 278 -0.98 19.34 24.83
CA GLY A 278 -1.55 19.50 26.17
C GLY A 278 -0.90 20.62 26.98
N ASP A 279 -1.73 21.45 27.61
CA ASP A 279 -1.30 22.68 28.30
C ASP A 279 -0.90 22.44 29.76
N THR A 280 -1.33 21.33 30.35
CA THR A 280 -1.09 21.00 31.77
C THR A 280 -0.13 19.82 31.93
N ARG A 281 0.53 19.72 33.08
CA ARG A 281 1.45 18.60 33.38
C ARG A 281 0.78 17.22 33.26
N GLU A 282 -0.52 17.15 33.52
CA GLU A 282 -1.32 15.92 33.46
C GLU A 282 -1.85 15.61 32.05
N THR A 283 -1.94 16.61 31.16
CA THR A 283 -2.44 16.43 29.79
C THR A 283 -1.32 16.37 28.74
N ARG A 284 -0.07 16.66 29.14
CA ARG A 284 1.10 16.57 28.26
C ARG A 284 1.33 15.16 27.76
N SER A 285 1.12 14.95 26.47
CA SER A 285 1.37 13.67 25.80
C SER A 285 1.99 13.89 24.42
N PRO A 286 2.83 12.95 23.94
CA PRO A 286 3.33 13.00 22.57
C PRO A 286 2.18 12.99 21.57
N GLU A 287 2.21 13.92 20.61
CA GLU A 287 1.25 13.94 19.52
C GLU A 287 1.44 12.70 18.66
N ARG A 288 0.34 12.03 18.30
CA ARG A 288 0.36 10.90 17.38
C ARG A 288 0.76 11.37 15.98
N LEU A 289 1.69 10.64 15.35
CA LEU A 289 2.02 10.82 13.94
C LEU A 289 0.78 10.65 13.05
N THR A 290 0.54 11.57 12.13
CA THR A 290 -0.51 11.43 11.11
C THR A 290 0.10 11.15 9.74
N GLU A 291 -0.68 10.58 8.82
CA GLU A 291 -0.22 10.41 7.42
C GLU A 291 0.09 11.77 6.78
N TYR A 292 -0.68 12.83 7.09
CA TYR A 292 -0.36 14.18 6.63
C TYR A 292 1.03 14.63 7.12
N ARG A 293 1.29 14.50 8.43
CA ARG A 293 2.56 14.91 9.05
C ARG A 293 3.74 14.12 8.52
N LEU A 294 3.56 12.82 8.26
CA LEU A 294 4.58 11.98 7.61
C LEU A 294 5.01 12.56 6.25
N TYR A 295 4.05 12.97 5.41
CA TYR A 295 4.33 13.53 4.08
C TYR A 295 4.90 14.95 4.16
N GLU A 296 4.45 15.75 5.13
CA GLU A 296 5.01 17.06 5.42
C GLU A 296 6.49 16.96 5.82
N ILE A 297 6.85 16.01 6.70
CA ILE A 297 8.23 15.75 7.09
C ILE A 297 9.02 15.19 5.88
N ALA A 298 8.44 14.31 5.07
CA ALA A 298 9.13 13.76 3.90
C ALA A 298 9.50 14.85 2.90
N SER A 299 8.55 15.73 2.55
CA SER A 299 8.80 16.81 1.60
C SER A 299 7.96 18.05 1.92
N PRO A 300 8.50 19.00 2.72
CA PRO A 300 7.77 20.20 3.12
C PRO A 300 7.31 21.03 1.91
N ALA A 301 8.14 21.13 0.88
CA ALA A 301 7.82 21.88 -0.35
C ALA A 301 6.66 21.26 -1.13
N LYS A 302 6.67 19.93 -1.33
CA LYS A 302 5.57 19.22 -2.02
C LYS A 302 4.29 19.25 -1.18
N ALA A 303 4.41 19.15 0.15
CA ALA A 303 3.28 19.26 1.05
C ALA A 303 2.62 20.64 0.99
N MET A 304 3.40 21.72 1.00
CA MET A 304 2.90 23.08 0.84
C MET A 304 2.22 23.29 -0.52
N ALA A 305 2.86 22.85 -1.62
CA ALA A 305 2.26 22.95 -2.96
C ALA A 305 0.95 22.16 -3.05
N GLY A 306 0.90 20.97 -2.46
CA GLY A 306 -0.31 20.15 -2.37
C GLY A 306 -1.42 20.83 -1.57
N PHE A 307 -1.09 21.43 -0.43
CA PHE A 307 -2.02 22.20 0.39
C PHE A 307 -2.58 23.42 -0.35
N LEU A 308 -1.74 24.19 -1.04
CA LEU A 308 -2.18 25.33 -1.86
C LEU A 308 -3.13 24.88 -2.97
N LYS A 309 -2.81 23.78 -3.67
CA LYS A 309 -3.68 23.20 -4.70
C LYS A 309 -5.03 22.72 -4.12
N GLN A 310 -5.03 22.15 -2.92
CA GLN A 310 -6.27 21.77 -2.23
C GLN A 310 -7.11 23.00 -1.85
N GLN A 311 -6.47 24.08 -1.36
CA GLN A 311 -7.17 25.35 -1.12
C GLN A 311 -7.75 25.94 -2.40
N GLU A 312 -7.01 25.93 -3.51
CA GLU A 312 -7.49 26.41 -4.81
C GLU A 312 -8.68 25.59 -5.30
N ALA A 313 -8.60 24.25 -5.22
CA ALA A 313 -9.70 23.37 -5.57
C ALA A 313 -10.93 23.60 -4.66
N ARG A 314 -10.71 23.89 -3.37
CA ARG A 314 -11.78 24.26 -2.43
C ARG A 314 -12.40 25.60 -2.79
N LYS A 315 -11.59 26.62 -3.11
CA LYS A 315 -12.08 27.92 -3.58
C LYS A 315 -12.89 27.74 -4.87
N ALA A 316 -12.39 26.98 -5.84
CA ALA A 316 -13.10 26.68 -7.09
C ALA A 316 -14.43 25.95 -6.86
N ARG A 317 -14.49 24.99 -5.91
CA ARG A 317 -15.74 24.34 -5.51
C ARG A 317 -16.70 25.25 -4.73
N ASN A 318 -16.15 26.21 -3.99
CA ASN A 318 -16.91 27.18 -3.22
C ASN A 318 -17.34 28.40 -4.03
N VAL A 319 -16.77 28.64 -5.21
CA VAL A 319 -17.44 29.44 -6.22
C VAL A 319 -18.71 28.68 -6.53
N ALA A 320 -19.86 29.27 -6.18
CA ALA A 320 -21.14 28.63 -6.40
C ALA A 320 -21.25 28.33 -7.90
N ALA A 321 -21.12 27.05 -8.28
CA ALA A 321 -21.51 26.59 -9.60
C ALA A 321 -22.89 27.19 -9.87
N SER A 322 -23.06 27.82 -11.04
CA SER A 322 -24.36 28.37 -11.40
C SER A 322 -25.41 27.27 -11.26
N PRO A 323 -26.68 27.60 -10.97
CA PRO A 323 -27.75 26.60 -10.97
C PRO A 323 -27.72 25.71 -12.22
N GLU A 324 -27.40 26.31 -13.38
CA GLU A 324 -27.26 25.64 -14.67
C GLU A 324 -26.10 24.63 -14.72
N ASP A 325 -24.93 24.99 -14.17
CA ASP A 325 -23.79 24.08 -14.09
C ASP A 325 -24.06 22.92 -13.13
N ARG A 326 -24.75 23.18 -12.01
CA ARG A 326 -25.17 22.12 -11.07
C ARG A 326 -26.16 21.15 -11.70
N ASP A 327 -27.12 21.69 -12.45
CA ASP A 327 -28.12 20.88 -13.13
C ASP A 327 -27.48 20.06 -14.26
N ARG A 328 -26.52 20.62 -15.00
CA ARG A 328 -25.72 19.87 -15.98
C ARG A 328 -24.93 18.74 -15.32
N ASP A 329 -24.19 19.03 -14.26
CA ASP A 329 -23.42 18.02 -13.51
C ASP A 329 -24.32 16.91 -12.96
N ASN A 330 -25.51 17.25 -12.46
CA ASN A 330 -26.46 16.27 -11.95
C ASN A 330 -27.05 15.41 -13.08
N ARG A 331 -27.35 15.99 -14.26
CA ARG A 331 -27.77 15.23 -15.45
C ARG A 331 -26.70 14.25 -15.89
N GLU A 332 -25.44 14.68 -15.97
CA GLU A 332 -24.31 13.83 -16.35
C GLU A 332 -24.10 12.69 -15.33
N ARG A 333 -24.15 13.00 -14.03
CA ARG A 333 -24.04 11.99 -12.97
C ARG A 333 -25.18 10.98 -13.01
N LEU A 334 -26.41 11.43 -13.24
CA LEU A 334 -27.57 10.55 -13.32
C LEU A 334 -27.45 9.61 -14.53
N ALA A 335 -27.10 10.14 -15.71
CA ALA A 335 -26.88 9.33 -16.91
C ALA A 335 -25.78 8.29 -16.70
N GLN A 336 -24.63 8.69 -16.13
CA GLN A 336 -23.54 7.78 -15.84
C GLN A 336 -23.93 6.70 -14.82
N ALA A 337 -24.66 7.07 -13.76
CA ALA A 337 -25.13 6.13 -12.75
C ALA A 337 -26.10 5.09 -13.35
N LEU A 338 -26.98 5.50 -14.27
CA LEU A 338 -27.92 4.60 -14.95
C LEU A 338 -27.20 3.61 -15.89
N GLU A 339 -26.19 4.05 -16.65
CA GLU A 339 -25.38 3.14 -17.47
C GLU A 339 -24.60 2.15 -16.62
N ILE A 340 -23.97 2.59 -15.52
CA ILE A 340 -23.28 1.69 -14.57
C ILE A 340 -24.28 0.67 -13.99
N ALA A 341 -25.48 1.11 -13.61
CA ALA A 341 -26.50 0.24 -13.05
C ALA A 341 -26.99 -0.80 -14.08
N LYS A 342 -27.15 -0.40 -15.34
CA LYS A 342 -27.51 -1.28 -16.45
C LYS A 342 -26.42 -2.31 -16.73
N ASP A 343 -25.16 -1.89 -16.85
CA ASP A 343 -24.02 -2.79 -17.06
C ASP A 343 -23.88 -3.81 -15.93
N ALA A 344 -24.06 -3.34 -14.68
CA ALA A 344 -24.06 -4.22 -13.51
C ALA A 344 -25.21 -5.23 -13.55
N ALA A 345 -26.44 -4.79 -13.87
CA ALA A 345 -27.61 -5.66 -13.98
C ALA A 345 -27.43 -6.72 -15.08
N SER A 346 -26.95 -6.34 -16.27
CA SER A 346 -26.65 -7.28 -17.36
C SER A 346 -25.52 -8.24 -17.00
N SER A 347 -24.49 -7.77 -16.29
CA SER A 347 -23.42 -8.63 -15.78
C SER A 347 -23.94 -9.67 -14.78
N LEU A 348 -24.84 -9.27 -13.88
CA LEU A 348 -25.49 -10.18 -12.92
C LEU A 348 -26.45 -11.17 -13.60
N GLU A 349 -27.20 -10.73 -14.62
CA GLU A 349 -28.07 -11.59 -15.44
C GLU A 349 -27.27 -12.66 -16.19
N SER A 350 -26.10 -12.31 -16.72
CA SER A 350 -25.22 -13.24 -17.43
C SER A 350 -24.34 -14.10 -16.51
N SER A 351 -24.38 -13.88 -15.19
CA SER A 351 -23.54 -14.61 -14.23
C SER A 351 -24.00 -16.06 -14.06
N THR A 352 -23.11 -17.01 -14.33
CA THR A 352 -23.35 -18.45 -14.17
C THR A 352 -22.93 -18.98 -12.81
N VAL A 353 -22.66 -18.11 -11.82
CA VAL A 353 -22.13 -18.49 -10.52
C VAL A 353 -23.21 -19.22 -9.70
N SER A 354 -22.90 -20.46 -9.29
CA SER A 354 -23.64 -21.28 -8.32
C SER A 354 -22.61 -21.78 -7.30
N PRO A 355 -22.83 -21.68 -5.96
CA PRO A 355 -24.11 -21.83 -5.23
C PRO A 355 -24.57 -20.49 -4.55
N PRO A 356 -25.60 -20.47 -3.65
CA PRO A 356 -26.29 -19.24 -3.22
C PRO A 356 -25.38 -18.18 -2.56
N PRO A 357 -25.83 -16.90 -2.54
CA PRO A 357 -27.12 -16.40 -3.05
C PRO A 357 -27.18 -16.31 -4.58
N HIS A 358 -28.42 -16.16 -5.10
CA HIS A 358 -28.70 -15.83 -6.51
C HIS A 358 -27.81 -14.64 -6.96
N PRO A 359 -27.45 -14.48 -8.26
CA PRO A 359 -26.59 -13.38 -8.69
C PRO A 359 -27.04 -11.98 -8.23
N PHE A 360 -28.35 -11.80 -8.06
CA PHE A 360 -28.94 -10.56 -7.52
C PHE A 360 -29.02 -10.49 -5.98
N GLY A 361 -28.34 -11.38 -5.27
CA GLY A 361 -28.35 -11.46 -3.82
C GLY A 361 -29.57 -12.17 -3.23
N THR A 362 -29.86 -11.84 -1.98
CA THR A 362 -31.06 -12.27 -1.26
C THR A 362 -32.32 -11.57 -1.79
N HIS A 363 -33.50 -12.11 -1.50
CA HIS A 363 -34.77 -11.46 -1.88
C HIS A 363 -34.89 -10.03 -1.34
N GLU A 364 -34.41 -9.77 -0.12
CA GLU A 364 -34.44 -8.44 0.49
C GLU A 364 -33.55 -7.44 -0.26
N GLU A 365 -32.35 -7.86 -0.67
CA GLU A 365 -31.43 -7.03 -1.46
C GLU A 365 -31.99 -6.74 -2.86
N TRP A 366 -32.58 -7.76 -3.50
CA TRP A 366 -33.25 -7.62 -4.78
C TRP A 366 -34.43 -6.64 -4.69
N GLU A 367 -35.31 -6.80 -3.69
CA GLU A 367 -36.49 -5.96 -3.51
C GLU A 367 -36.12 -4.50 -3.24
N ARG A 368 -35.09 -4.27 -2.41
CA ARG A 368 -34.55 -2.92 -2.17
C ARG A 368 -34.04 -2.28 -3.45
N THR A 369 -33.25 -3.01 -4.23
CA THR A 369 -32.67 -2.53 -5.49
C THR A 369 -33.77 -2.23 -6.51
N ARG A 370 -34.76 -3.12 -6.63
CA ARG A 370 -35.93 -2.94 -7.49
C ARG A 370 -36.74 -1.69 -7.11
N ASN A 371 -37.01 -1.49 -5.83
CA ASN A 371 -37.78 -0.34 -5.35
C ASN A 371 -37.05 0.97 -5.62
N THR A 372 -35.73 1.02 -5.40
CA THR A 372 -34.92 2.20 -5.75
C THR A 372 -34.93 2.48 -7.25
N ALA A 373 -34.77 1.45 -8.09
CA ALA A 373 -34.85 1.61 -9.54
C ALA A 373 -36.23 2.13 -9.98
N HIS A 374 -37.31 1.64 -9.36
CA HIS A 374 -38.67 2.09 -9.63
C HIS A 374 -38.87 3.56 -9.24
N GLN A 375 -38.39 3.98 -8.07
CA GLN A 375 -38.47 5.39 -7.65
C GLN A 375 -37.71 6.33 -8.59
N VAL A 376 -36.52 5.92 -9.05
CA VAL A 376 -35.76 6.69 -10.05
C VAL A 376 -36.55 6.81 -11.36
N TYR A 377 -37.16 5.72 -11.81
CA TYR A 377 -38.03 5.72 -12.99
C TYR A 377 -39.24 6.66 -12.83
N GLU A 378 -39.95 6.60 -11.70
CA GLU A 378 -41.08 7.49 -11.41
C GLU A 378 -40.67 8.97 -11.42
N ILE A 379 -39.49 9.30 -10.86
CA ILE A 379 -38.95 10.66 -10.88
C ILE A 379 -38.69 11.12 -12.32
N LEU A 380 -38.07 10.28 -13.14
CA LEU A 380 -37.75 10.61 -14.54
C LEU A 380 -39.01 10.81 -15.39
N VAL A 381 -40.02 9.95 -15.24
CA VAL A 381 -41.29 10.07 -15.96
C VAL A 381 -42.05 11.32 -15.52
N LYS A 382 -42.08 11.60 -14.21
CA LYS A 382 -42.77 12.79 -13.69
C LYS A 382 -42.09 14.09 -14.13
N ALA A 383 -40.78 14.06 -14.35
CA ALA A 383 -39.97 15.19 -14.77
C ALA A 383 -39.66 15.17 -16.28
N GLU A 384 -40.47 14.47 -17.08
CA GLU A 384 -40.31 14.44 -18.54
C GLU A 384 -40.42 15.87 -19.09
N PRO A 385 -39.38 16.38 -19.79
CA PRO A 385 -39.42 17.72 -20.37
C PRO A 385 -40.46 17.77 -21.50
N ASP A 386 -41.23 18.85 -21.55
CA ASP A 386 -42.22 19.06 -22.60
C ASP A 386 -41.51 19.18 -23.97
N PRO A 387 -41.85 18.33 -24.96
CA PRO A 387 -41.24 18.40 -26.29
C PRO A 387 -41.50 19.74 -27.01
N ASP A 388 -42.53 20.49 -26.60
CA ASP A 388 -42.88 21.78 -27.19
C ASP A 388 -42.27 22.99 -26.43
N GLU A 389 -41.64 22.79 -25.26
CA GLU A 389 -40.80 23.81 -24.59
C GLU A 389 -39.43 23.91 -25.28
N GLY A 390 -39.43 24.33 -26.53
CA GLY A 390 -38.23 24.64 -27.29
C GLY A 390 -37.48 25.84 -26.72
N PHE A 391 -36.19 25.63 -26.41
CA PHE A 391 -35.09 26.60 -26.45
C PHE A 391 -35.49 28.07 -26.28
N ILE A 392 -35.46 28.58 -25.04
CA ILE A 392 -35.49 30.04 -24.82
C ILE A 392 -34.20 30.60 -25.43
N SER A 393 -34.30 31.16 -26.64
CA SER A 393 -33.26 31.98 -27.26
C SER A 393 -32.88 33.06 -26.26
N SER A 394 -31.70 32.93 -25.64
CA SER A 394 -31.08 34.04 -24.93
C SER A 394 -30.98 35.21 -25.89
N ALA A 395 -31.62 36.32 -25.53
CA ALA A 395 -31.65 37.53 -26.34
C ALA A 395 -30.23 37.92 -26.73
N SER A 396 -29.97 37.98 -28.04
CA SER A 396 -28.74 38.57 -28.57
C SER A 396 -28.65 40.02 -28.06
N PRO A 397 -27.47 40.48 -27.61
CA PRO A 397 -27.32 41.84 -27.12
C PRO A 397 -27.71 42.81 -28.23
N GLU A 398 -28.62 43.73 -27.91
CA GLU A 398 -29.08 44.79 -28.80
C GLU A 398 -27.87 45.48 -29.45
N GLN A 399 -27.83 45.46 -30.78
CA GLN A 399 -26.94 46.30 -31.56
C GLN A 399 -27.33 47.75 -31.27
N GLY A 400 -26.41 48.49 -30.65
CA GLY A 400 -26.57 49.91 -30.40
C GLY A 400 -26.88 50.64 -31.70
N GLU A 401 -27.95 51.42 -31.68
CA GLU A 401 -28.30 52.40 -32.71
C GLU A 401 -27.14 53.40 -32.84
N ASP A 402 -26.58 53.45 -34.04
CA ASP A 402 -25.64 54.47 -34.50
C ASP A 402 -26.46 55.71 -34.92
N PRO A 403 -26.39 56.86 -34.22
CA PRO A 403 -27.12 58.03 -34.62
C PRO A 403 -26.45 58.66 -35.85
N GLY A 404 -27.19 58.65 -36.95
CA GLY A 404 -26.79 59.18 -38.25
C GLY A 404 -26.23 60.61 -38.19
N TYR A 405 -25.17 60.80 -38.97
CA TYR A 405 -24.76 62.08 -39.51
C TYR A 405 -25.79 62.53 -40.56
N ASP A 406 -26.36 63.73 -40.37
CA ASP A 406 -26.92 64.53 -41.46
C ASP A 406 -26.17 65.87 -41.50
N ASP A 407 -25.63 66.18 -42.68
CA ASP A 407 -24.96 67.42 -43.07
C ASP A 407 -25.91 68.63 -43.09
N VAL A 408 -25.49 69.75 -42.48
CA VAL A 408 -25.67 71.14 -42.96
C VAL A 408 -24.47 71.99 -42.54
#